data_AF-A0A2J2HDR7-F1
#
_entry.id   AF-A0A2J2HDR7-F1
#
_cell.length_a   1.000
_cell.length_b   1.000
_cell.length_c   1.000
_cell.angle_alpha   90.00
_cell.angle_beta   90.00
_cell.angle_gamma   90.00
#
_symmetry.space_group_name_H-M   'P 1'
#
loop_
_entity.id
_entity.type
_entity.pdbx_description
1 polymer ?
#
loop_
_entity_poly.entity_id
_entity_poly.type
_entity_poly.pdbx_seq_one_letter_code
_entity_poly.pdbx_strand_id
1 'polypeptide(L)'
;MARTVGKALTIGINYDKSSFNTITLMRALTGWGGRLINDNVGVMRPGYRADLVTLRLDDPRILPIHDSMETVITALSGREINDVLVNGEFIVNNSNLVKVDEVELINKIYDVTPTITDKLREFGM
;
A
#
# COMPACT_ATOMS: atom_id res chain seq x y z
N MET A 1 0.91 -6.09 -7.97
CA MET A 1 0.45 -5.00 -8.86
C MET A 1 0.23 -3.68 -8.13
N ALA A 2 -0.52 -3.61 -7.02
CA ALA A 2 -0.80 -2.34 -6.30
C ALA A 2 0.45 -1.56 -5.82
N ARG A 3 1.49 -2.26 -5.32
CA ARG A 3 2.73 -1.62 -4.84
C ARG A 3 3.55 -0.94 -5.94
N THR A 4 3.54 -1.50 -7.16
CA THR A 4 4.27 -0.95 -8.32
C THR A 4 3.57 0.28 -8.86
N VAL A 5 2.23 0.25 -8.94
CA VAL A 5 1.43 1.41 -9.32
C VAL A 5 1.55 2.52 -8.27
N GLY A 6 1.48 2.19 -6.98
CA GLY A 6 1.68 3.16 -5.90
C GLY A 6 3.03 3.86 -5.97
N LYS A 7 4.13 3.10 -6.13
CA LYS A 7 5.48 3.68 -6.30
C LYS A 7 5.61 4.55 -7.55
N ALA A 8 5.06 4.12 -8.68
CA ALA A 8 5.09 4.91 -9.91
C ALA A 8 4.29 6.23 -9.76
N LEU A 9 3.14 6.18 -9.09
CA LEU A 9 2.34 7.36 -8.77
C LEU A 9 3.13 8.32 -7.86
N THR A 10 3.69 7.83 -6.75
CA THR A 10 4.47 8.64 -5.80
C THR A 10 5.66 9.32 -6.48
N ILE A 11 6.38 8.62 -7.35
CA ILE A 11 7.54 9.17 -8.09
C ILE A 11 7.08 10.26 -9.08
N GLY A 12 5.96 10.04 -9.79
CA GLY A 12 5.41 11.03 -10.72
C GLY A 12 4.86 12.30 -10.03
N ILE A 13 4.24 12.15 -8.85
CA ILE A 13 3.63 13.26 -8.09
C ILE A 13 4.68 14.17 -7.43
N ASN A 14 5.81 13.60 -6.98
CA ASN A 14 6.87 14.39 -6.35
C ASN A 14 7.56 15.37 -7.31
N TYR A 15 7.50 15.13 -8.63
CA TYR A 15 8.13 15.98 -9.64
C TYR A 15 7.22 17.09 -10.17
N ASP A 16 5.89 16.97 -10.05
CA ASP A 16 4.94 18.00 -10.47
C ASP A 16 3.70 18.01 -9.56
N LYS A 17 3.76 18.78 -8.47
CA LYS A 17 2.70 18.93 -7.47
C LYS A 17 1.44 19.65 -8.00
N SER A 18 1.42 20.11 -9.25
CA SER A 18 0.35 20.99 -9.78
C SER A 18 -0.76 20.27 -10.56
N SER A 19 -0.57 19.01 -10.96
CA SER A 19 -1.42 18.40 -12.00
C SER A 19 -2.63 17.62 -11.50
N PHE A 20 -2.65 17.12 -10.26
CA PHE A 20 -3.76 16.29 -9.75
C PHE A 20 -4.24 16.69 -8.35
N ASN A 21 -5.56 16.87 -8.22
CA ASN A 21 -6.24 17.06 -6.94
C ASN A 21 -6.06 15.82 -6.04
N THR A 22 -5.74 16.02 -4.75
CA THR A 22 -5.62 15.01 -3.69
C THR A 22 -6.79 14.02 -3.67
N ILE A 23 -8.02 14.50 -3.87
CA ILE A 23 -9.22 13.64 -3.92
C ILE A 23 -9.17 12.68 -5.10
N THR A 24 -8.73 13.16 -6.27
CA THR A 24 -8.58 12.34 -7.47
C THR A 24 -7.53 11.25 -7.27
N LEU A 25 -6.41 11.61 -6.63
CA LEU A 25 -5.34 10.65 -6.31
C LEU A 25 -5.81 9.59 -5.32
N MET A 26 -6.50 10.00 -4.25
CA MET A 26 -7.07 9.06 -3.28
C MET A 26 -8.07 8.10 -3.94
N ARG A 27 -8.95 8.61 -4.81
CA ARG A 27 -9.86 7.75 -5.58
C ARG A 27 -9.11 6.78 -6.49
N ALA A 28 -8.03 7.22 -7.14
CA ALA A 28 -7.23 6.34 -7.97
C ALA A 28 -6.57 5.22 -7.15
N LEU A 29 -6.00 5.56 -5.99
CA LEU A 29 -5.37 4.60 -5.08
C LEU A 29 -6.36 3.58 -4.50
N THR A 30 -7.61 3.98 -4.26
CA THR A 30 -8.67 3.05 -3.85
C THR A 30 -9.43 2.42 -5.01
N GLY A 31 -8.89 2.47 -6.23
CA GLY A 31 -9.46 1.77 -7.40
C GLY A 31 -10.80 2.33 -7.89
N TRP A 32 -11.09 3.61 -7.60
CA TRP A 32 -12.32 4.30 -7.97
C TRP A 32 -13.60 3.57 -7.52
N GLY A 33 -13.56 2.99 -6.31
CA GLY A 33 -14.67 2.21 -5.79
C GLY A 33 -14.88 0.89 -6.53
N GLY A 34 -13.79 0.25 -6.93
CA GLY A 34 -13.79 -1.05 -7.61
C GLY A 34 -14.30 -1.02 -9.05
N ARG A 35 -14.59 0.17 -9.60
CA ARG A 35 -15.11 0.34 -10.97
C ARG A 35 -14.18 -0.25 -12.04
N LEU A 36 -12.88 -0.21 -11.82
CA LEU A 36 -11.89 -0.77 -12.77
C LEU A 36 -11.95 -2.30 -12.85
N ILE A 37 -12.35 -2.96 -11.76
CA ILE A 37 -12.38 -4.43 -11.65
C ILE A 37 -13.81 -4.99 -11.54
N ASN A 38 -14.81 -4.12 -11.70
CA ASN A 38 -16.23 -4.45 -11.56
C ASN A 38 -16.56 -5.21 -10.27
N ASP A 39 -16.11 -4.66 -9.13
CA ASP A 39 -16.24 -5.31 -7.82
C ASP A 39 -16.59 -4.27 -6.74
N ASN A 40 -17.17 -4.72 -5.62
CA ASN A 40 -17.59 -3.85 -4.52
C ASN A 40 -16.46 -3.62 -3.52
N VAL A 41 -15.43 -2.87 -3.92
CA VAL A 41 -14.26 -2.51 -3.08
C VAL A 41 -13.90 -1.04 -3.15
N GLY A 42 -12.95 -0.59 -2.33
CA GLY A 42 -12.32 0.72 -2.49
C GLY A 42 -13.16 1.93 -2.04
N VAL A 43 -14.34 1.67 -1.46
CA VAL A 43 -15.25 2.65 -0.90
C VAL A 43 -15.83 2.10 0.40
N MET A 44 -15.87 2.95 1.44
CA MET A 44 -16.46 2.61 2.74
C MET A 44 -17.98 2.84 2.72
N ARG A 45 -18.75 1.86 2.23
CA ARG A 45 -20.22 1.89 2.19
C ARG A 45 -20.79 0.50 2.47
N PRO A 46 -22.02 0.39 3.03
CA PRO A 46 -22.70 -0.89 3.16
C PRO A 46 -22.78 -1.64 1.81
N GLY A 47 -22.54 -2.95 1.83
CA GLY A 47 -22.50 -3.80 0.62
C GLY A 47 -21.14 -3.87 -0.07
N TYR A 48 -20.13 -3.14 0.40
CA TYR A 48 -18.73 -3.24 -0.05
C TYR A 48 -17.92 -4.13 0.90
N ARG A 49 -16.85 -4.76 0.38
CA ARG A 49 -15.91 -5.51 1.20
C ARG A 49 -15.29 -4.62 2.27
N ALA A 50 -15.08 -5.21 3.44
CA ALA A 50 -14.36 -4.58 4.54
C ALA A 50 -12.84 -4.62 4.31
N ASP A 51 -12.39 -3.94 3.26
CA ASP A 51 -10.99 -3.72 2.92
C ASP A 51 -10.58 -2.36 3.50
N LEU A 52 -9.94 -2.36 4.68
CA LEU A 52 -9.68 -1.15 5.46
C LEU A 52 -8.21 -1.06 5.86
N VAL A 53 -7.68 0.16 5.92
CA VAL A 53 -6.34 0.46 6.42
C VAL A 53 -6.46 1.59 7.44
N THR A 54 -5.88 1.39 8.63
CA THR A 54 -5.75 2.45 9.65
C THR A 54 -4.31 2.95 9.68
N LEU A 55 -4.15 4.25 9.91
CA LEU A 55 -2.87 4.93 9.83
C LEU A 55 -2.59 5.63 11.16
N ARG A 56 -1.36 5.51 11.65
CA ARG A 56 -0.84 6.27 12.78
C ARG A 56 -0.43 7.67 12.32
N LEU A 57 -0.88 8.67 13.07
CA LEU A 57 -0.59 10.09 12.82
C LEU A 57 0.25 10.72 13.94
N ASP A 58 0.81 9.90 14.83
CA ASP A 58 1.62 10.29 15.99
C ASP A 58 3.13 10.20 15.72
N ASP A 59 3.55 9.87 14.49
CA ASP A 59 4.95 9.78 14.13
C ASP A 59 5.58 11.18 13.97
N PRO A 60 6.63 11.53 14.73
CA PRO A 60 7.27 12.84 14.64
C PRO A 60 7.77 13.23 13.24
N ARG A 61 8.01 12.25 12.36
CA ARG A 61 8.52 12.47 11.00
C ARG A 61 7.48 13.06 10.05
N ILE A 62 6.19 12.99 10.40
CA ILE A 62 5.08 13.50 9.58
C ILE A 62 4.39 14.70 10.24
N LEU A 63 4.88 15.15 11.40
CA LEU A 63 4.37 16.31 12.10
C LEU A 63 5.09 17.60 11.65
N PRO A 64 4.38 18.75 11.64
CA PRO A 64 2.95 18.91 11.89
C PRO A 64 2.08 18.47 10.69
N ILE A 65 0.87 17.96 10.98
CA ILE A 65 -0.11 17.58 9.96
C ILE A 65 -1.08 18.75 9.76
N HIS A 66 -1.04 19.37 8.57
CA HIS A 66 -1.96 20.45 8.20
C HIS A 66 -3.23 19.93 7.49
N ASP A 67 -3.05 18.97 6.58
CA ASP A 67 -4.12 18.27 5.87
C ASP A 67 -3.78 16.78 5.85
N SER A 68 -4.62 15.96 6.50
CA SER A 68 -4.37 14.52 6.61
C SER A 68 -4.40 13.80 5.26
N MET A 69 -5.21 14.25 4.30
CA MET A 69 -5.31 13.65 2.98
C MET A 69 -4.07 13.96 2.14
N GLU A 70 -3.57 15.20 2.22
CA GLU A 70 -2.31 15.58 1.57
C GLU A 70 -1.13 14.80 2.19
N THR A 71 -1.10 14.68 3.52
CA THR A 71 -0.08 13.90 4.23
C THR A 71 -0.08 12.43 3.78
N VAL A 72 -1.26 11.81 3.62
CA VAL A 72 -1.37 10.42 3.13
C VAL A 72 -0.74 10.24 1.75
N ILE A 73 -0.93 11.20 0.86
CA ILE A 73 -0.43 11.11 -0.53
C ILE A 73 1.06 11.40 -0.64
N THR A 74 1.57 12.34 0.15
CA THR A 74 2.90 12.93 -0.07
C THR A 74 3.96 12.54 0.95
N ALA A 75 3.56 12.22 2.19
CA ALA A 75 4.49 12.05 3.31
C ALA A 75 4.43 10.66 3.94
N LEU A 76 3.29 9.97 3.90
CA LEU A 76 3.16 8.65 4.51
C LEU A 76 3.91 7.56 3.74
N SER A 77 4.37 6.58 4.51
CA SER A 77 4.99 5.35 4.04
C SER A 77 4.26 4.12 4.58
N GLY A 78 4.81 2.92 4.35
CA GLY A 78 4.28 1.70 4.96
C GLY A 78 4.47 1.62 6.48
N ARG A 79 5.31 2.46 7.09
CA ARG A 79 5.61 2.42 8.54
C ARG A 79 4.48 2.95 9.39
N GLU A 80 3.65 3.80 8.83
CA GLU A 80 2.53 4.43 9.53
C GLU A 80 1.28 3.55 9.50
N ILE A 81 1.33 2.36 8.89
CA ILE A 81 0.22 1.39 8.89
C ILE A 81 0.05 0.78 10.29
N ASN A 82 -1.13 0.94 10.90
CA ASN A 82 -1.47 0.30 12.16
C ASN A 82 -2.20 -1.04 11.95
N ASP A 83 -3.33 -1.02 11.25
CA ASP A 83 -4.12 -2.21 10.96
C ASP A 83 -4.46 -2.28 9.48
N VAL A 84 -4.58 -3.51 8.98
CA VAL A 84 -5.06 -3.79 7.63
C VAL A 84 -6.05 -4.93 7.71
N LEU A 85 -7.27 -4.66 7.26
CA LEU A 85 -8.34 -5.64 7.12
C LEU A 85 -8.52 -5.94 5.64
N VAL A 86 -8.65 -7.22 5.30
CA VAL A 86 -9.06 -7.68 3.98
C VAL A 86 -10.27 -8.56 4.16
N ASN A 87 -11.39 -8.18 3.54
CA ASN A 87 -12.68 -8.83 3.71
C ASN A 87 -13.09 -8.99 5.20
N GLY A 88 -12.76 -7.99 6.02
CA GLY A 88 -13.08 -7.98 7.46
C GLY A 88 -12.12 -8.79 8.35
N GLU A 89 -11.13 -9.48 7.78
CA GLU A 89 -10.12 -10.20 8.54
C GLU A 89 -8.84 -9.39 8.65
N PHE A 90 -8.27 -9.30 9.85
CA PHE A 90 -6.96 -8.69 10.04
C PHE A 90 -5.87 -9.48 9.32
N ILE A 91 -5.08 -8.77 8.52
CA ILE A 91 -3.81 -9.26 7.96
C ILE A 91 -2.61 -8.52 8.58
N VAL A 92 -2.83 -7.30 9.08
CA VAL A 92 -1.96 -6.56 9.98
C VAL A 92 -2.81 -6.10 11.16
N ASN A 93 -2.32 -6.29 12.39
CA ASN A 93 -2.97 -5.84 13.61
C ASN A 93 -1.93 -5.23 14.55
N ASN A 94 -2.16 -3.99 15.01
CA ASN A 94 -1.20 -3.25 15.85
C ASN A 94 0.24 -3.26 15.27
N SER A 95 0.36 -3.01 13.97
CA SER A 95 1.59 -3.04 13.17
C SER A 95 2.33 -4.38 13.07
N ASN A 96 1.71 -5.48 13.49
CA ASN A 96 2.27 -6.82 13.35
C ASN A 96 1.52 -7.61 12.27
N LEU A 97 2.27 -8.35 11.44
CA LEU A 97 1.68 -9.31 10.50
C LEU A 97 1.01 -10.44 11.30
N VAL A 98 -0.26 -10.73 11.01
CA VAL A 98 -1.02 -11.77 11.75
C VAL A 98 -1.13 -13.09 11.00
N LYS A 99 -0.84 -13.12 9.69
CA LYS A 99 -1.00 -14.32 8.84
C LYS A 99 0.31 -14.91 8.33
N VAL A 100 1.45 -14.28 8.60
CA VAL A 100 2.74 -14.68 8.05
C VAL A 100 3.78 -14.59 9.15
N ASP A 101 4.56 -15.66 9.33
CA ASP A 101 5.77 -15.61 10.12
C ASP A 101 6.88 -14.93 9.30
N GLU A 102 7.37 -13.80 9.79
CA GLU A 102 8.33 -12.97 9.07
C GLU A 102 9.69 -13.68 8.90
N VAL A 103 10.10 -14.48 9.90
CA VAL A 103 11.36 -15.23 9.86
C VAL A 103 11.27 -16.36 8.83
N GLU A 104 10.17 -17.12 8.85
CA GLU A 104 9.90 -18.16 7.87
C GLU A 104 9.85 -17.58 6.44
N LEU A 105 9.18 -16.43 6.28
CA LEU A 105 9.09 -15.76 4.99
C LEU A 105 10.48 -15.35 4.46
N ILE A 106 11.31 -14.75 5.33
CA ILE A 106 12.67 -14.33 4.97
C ILE A 106 13.52 -15.53 4.58
N ASN A 107 13.46 -16.63 5.34
CA ASN A 107 14.20 -17.86 5.01
C ASN A 107 13.76 -18.42 3.66
N LYS A 108 12.45 -18.48 3.40
CA LYS A 108 11.91 -18.92 2.11
C LYS A 108 12.35 -18.04 0.95
N ILE A 109 12.50 -16.73 1.17
CA ILE A 109 13.06 -15.81 0.16
C ILE A 109 14.53 -16.17 -0.11
N TYR A 110 15.34 -16.39 0.93
CA TYR A 110 16.75 -16.77 0.77
C TYR A 110 16.92 -18.11 0.05
N ASP A 111 16.04 -19.09 0.31
CA ASP A 111 16.10 -20.40 -0.35
C ASP A 111 15.81 -20.31 -1.86
N VAL A 112 14.90 -19.42 -2.27
CA VAL A 112 14.50 -19.27 -3.67
C VAL A 112 15.39 -18.29 -4.45
N THR A 113 16.11 -17.41 -3.76
CA THR A 113 16.97 -16.37 -4.36
C THR A 113 18.03 -16.94 -5.32
N PRO A 114 18.74 -18.04 -5.01
CA PRO A 114 19.70 -18.66 -5.95
C PRO A 114 19.04 -19.07 -7.26
N THR A 115 17.88 -19.74 -7.22
CA THR A 115 17.16 -20.18 -8.42
C THR A 115 16.72 -19.01 -9.30
N ILE A 116 16.30 -17.90 -8.69
CA ILE A 116 15.95 -16.68 -9.43
C ILE A 116 17.21 -16.08 -10.07
N THR A 117 18.31 -16.02 -9.33
CA THR A 117 19.58 -15.45 -9.80
C THR A 117 20.17 -16.25 -10.95
N ASP A 118 20.10 -17.59 -10.89
CA ASP A 118 20.60 -18.46 -11.95
C ASP A 118 19.76 -18.33 -13.22
N LYS A 119 18.43 -18.26 -13.09
CA LYS A 119 17.56 -17.99 -14.24
C LYS A 119 17.82 -16.62 -14.85
N LEU A 120 18.03 -15.57 -14.05
CA LEU A 120 18.35 -14.24 -14.58
C LEU A 120 19.66 -14.23 -15.38
N ARG A 121 20.67 -15.00 -14.93
CA ARG A 121 21.92 -15.22 -15.67
C ARG A 121 21.71 -15.98 -16.99
N GLU A 122 20.83 -16.98 -17.02
CA GLU A 122 20.46 -17.69 -18.26
C GLU A 122 19.78 -16.77 -19.29
N PHE A 123 19.04 -15.75 -18.83
CA PHE A 123 18.44 -14.73 -19.69
C PHE A 123 19.40 -13.58 -20.07
N GLY A 124 20.67 -13.64 -19.67
CA GLY A 124 21.69 -12.66 -20.03
C GLY A 124 21.57 -11.31 -19.31
N MET A 125 20.92 -11.28 -18.14
CA MET A 125 20.83 -10.13 -17.25
C MET A 125 21.87 -10.16 -16.12
#